data_AF-A0A0M9E1D9-F1
#
_entry.id   AF-A0A0M9E1D9-F1
#
_cell.length_a   1.000
_cell.length_b   1.000
_cell.length_c   1.000
_cell.angle_alpha   90.00
_cell.angle_beta   90.00
_cell.angle_gamma   90.00
#
_symmetry.space_group_name_H-M   'P 1'
#
loop_
_entity.id
_entity.type
_entity.pdbx_description
1 polymer ?
#
loop_
_entity_poly.entity_id
_entity_poly.type
_entity_poly.pdbx_seq_one_letter_code
_entity_poly.pdbx_strand_id
1 'polypeptide(L)'
;MKFYKENDKSKAICNKCGLVNTTFKVRDVPFSTKNGCARGILAGVCDKCGEVVSVPQQSAPRIKESMQTSKKSIEARLPRHLLDILIVAGDTLKARQPKL
;
A
#
# COMPACT_ATOMS: atom_id res chain seq x y z
N MET A 1 21.26 13.35 6.62
CA MET A 1 20.17 12.35 6.56
C MET A 1 20.40 11.32 7.66
N LYS A 2 19.37 10.96 8.45
CA LYS A 2 19.46 9.89 9.46
C LYS A 2 19.08 8.56 8.81
N PHE A 3 19.94 7.55 8.96
CA PHE A 3 19.68 6.18 8.52
C PHE A 3 19.03 5.43 9.69
N TYR A 4 17.91 4.76 9.44
CA TYR A 4 17.22 3.95 10.45
C TYR A 4 17.42 2.47 10.16
N LYS A 5 17.69 1.70 11.20
CA LYS A 5 17.82 0.23 11.15
C LYS A 5 16.62 -0.44 11.83
N GLU A 6 16.46 -1.73 11.56
CA GLU A 6 15.49 -2.55 12.28
C GLU A 6 15.83 -2.56 13.78
N ASN A 7 14.80 -2.39 14.62
CA ASN A 7 14.85 -2.16 16.06
C ASN A 7 15.34 -0.78 16.54
N ASP A 8 15.57 0.18 15.64
CA ASP A 8 15.80 1.56 16.08
C ASP A 8 14.54 2.14 16.74
N LYS A 9 14.77 2.91 17.81
CA LYS A 9 13.71 3.61 18.54
C LYS A 9 13.61 5.05 18.06
N SER A 10 12.39 5.49 17.81
CA SER A 10 12.08 6.88 17.48
C SER A 10 10.87 7.34 18.30
N LYS A 11 10.57 8.64 18.24
CA LYS A 11 9.34 9.21 18.79
C LYS A 11 8.50 9.66 17.60
N ALA A 12 7.24 9.25 17.56
CA ALA A 12 6.29 9.70 16.57
C ALA A 12 4.93 9.96 17.21
N ILE A 13 4.08 10.65 16.47
CA ILE A 13 2.70 10.90 16.86
C ILE A 13 1.84 9.80 16.26
N CYS A 14 1.14 9.06 17.12
CA CYS A 14 0.12 8.09 16.73
C CYS A 14 -1.25 8.76 16.78
N ASN A 15 -2.06 8.59 15.73
CA ASN A 15 -3.42 9.14 15.68
C ASN A 15 -4.34 8.62 16.81
N LYS A 16 -4.06 7.43 17.38
CA LYS A 16 -4.86 6.84 18.46
C LYS A 16 -4.31 7.10 19.87
N CYS A 17 -2.98 7.23 20.00
CA CYS A 17 -2.32 7.22 21.31
C CYS A 17 -1.56 8.52 21.65
N GLY A 18 -1.53 9.49 20.72
CA GLY A 18 -0.75 10.72 20.89
C GLY A 18 0.76 10.48 20.70
N LEU A 19 1.58 11.17 21.50
CA LEU A 19 3.04 11.10 21.39
C LEU A 19 3.55 9.79 22.00
N VAL A 20 4.10 8.90 21.16
CA VAL A 20 4.50 7.55 21.55
C VAL A 20 5.92 7.24 21.08
N ASN A 21 6.57 6.32 21.80
CA ASN A 21 7.76 5.67 21.30
C ASN A 21 7.37 4.69 20.19
N THR A 22 8.22 4.65 19.17
CA THR A 22 8.06 3.80 18.01
C THR A 22 9.30 2.97 17.80
N THR A 23 9.10 1.72 17.43
CA THR A 23 10.17 0.82 17.06
C THR A 23 10.08 0.55 15.57
N PHE A 24 11.17 0.76 14.85
CA PHE A 24 11.23 0.40 13.43
C PHE A 24 11.29 -1.12 13.28
N LYS A 25 10.31 -1.70 12.58
CA LYS A 25 10.25 -3.12 12.28
C LYS A 25 9.92 -3.32 10.81
N VAL A 26 10.36 -4.44 10.25
CA VAL A 26 9.94 -4.84 8.90
C VAL A 26 8.51 -5.37 8.98
N ARG A 27 7.58 -4.73 8.28
CA ARG A 27 6.18 -5.16 8.22
C ARG A 27 5.59 -5.01 6.83
N ASP A 28 4.55 -5.78 6.59
CA ASP A 28 3.70 -5.66 5.43
C ASP A 28 2.64 -4.60 5.70
N VAL A 29 2.66 -3.52 4.92
CA VAL A 29 1.73 -2.41 5.07
C VAL A 29 0.69 -2.46 3.96
N PRO A 30 -0.60 -2.68 4.27
CA PRO A 30 -1.65 -2.65 3.27
C PRO A 30 -1.79 -1.22 2.73
N PHE A 31 -1.93 -1.08 1.41
CA PHE A 31 -2.27 0.20 0.83
C PHE A 31 -3.73 0.55 1.12
N SER A 32 -4.03 1.85 1.23
CA SER A 32 -5.41 2.34 1.41
C SER A 32 -6.30 2.03 0.19
N THR A 33 -5.70 1.70 -0.96
CA THR A 33 -6.41 1.24 -2.16
C THR A 33 -6.56 -0.29 -2.12
N LYS A 34 -7.81 -0.77 -2.26
CA LYS A 34 -8.29 -2.16 -2.05
C LYS A 34 -7.42 -3.32 -2.60
N ASN A 35 -6.48 -3.09 -3.52
CA ASN A 35 -5.64 -4.15 -4.09
C ASN A 35 -4.14 -3.79 -4.06
N GLY A 36 -3.51 -3.88 -2.89
CA GLY A 36 -2.06 -3.99 -2.81
C GLY A 36 -1.51 -3.91 -1.38
N CYS A 37 -0.41 -4.62 -1.12
CA CYS A 37 0.33 -4.53 0.13
C CYS A 37 1.81 -4.29 -0.19
N ALA A 38 2.42 -3.31 0.46
CA ALA A 38 3.87 -3.14 0.44
C ALA A 38 4.49 -4.15 1.40
N ARG A 39 5.00 -5.26 0.86
CA ARG A 39 5.62 -6.32 1.66
C ARG A 39 7.06 -5.96 2.03
N GLY A 40 7.46 -6.28 3.25
CA GLY A 40 8.85 -6.16 3.70
C GLY A 40 9.40 -4.73 3.74
N ILE A 41 8.57 -3.74 4.10
CA ILE A 41 9.04 -2.36 4.25
C ILE A 41 9.40 -2.06 5.70
N LEU A 42 10.46 -1.26 5.91
CA LEU A 42 10.79 -0.74 7.23
C LEU A 42 9.72 0.29 7.60
N ALA A 43 9.04 0.06 8.72
CA ALA A 43 7.97 0.91 9.21
C ALA A 43 8.13 1.14 10.72
N GLY A 44 7.94 2.37 11.18
CA GLY A 44 7.86 2.72 12.59
C GLY A 44 6.53 2.27 13.15
N VAL A 45 6.57 1.33 14.10
CA VAL A 45 5.39 0.77 14.76
C VAL A 45 5.25 1.37 16.14
N CYS A 46 4.03 1.79 16.50
CA CYS A 46 3.73 2.25 17.86
C CYS A 46 3.84 1.09 18.86
N ASP A 47 4.63 1.27 19.92
CA ASP A 47 4.80 0.23 20.94
C ASP A 47 3.52 -0.05 21.75
N LYS A 48 2.55 0.88 21.76
CA LYS A 48 1.29 0.74 22.51
C LYS A 48 0.18 0.03 21.74
N CYS A 49 -0.06 0.43 20.48
CA CYS A 49 -1.16 -0.10 19.67
C CYS A 49 -0.72 -1.04 18.54
N GLY A 50 0.59 -1.15 18.29
CA GLY A 50 1.12 -2.01 17.23
C GLY A 50 0.82 -1.52 15.81
N GLU A 51 0.29 -0.30 15.67
CA GLU A 51 -0.07 0.30 14.38
C GLU A 51 1.14 0.98 13.74
N VAL A 52 1.17 0.99 12.41
CA VAL A 52 2.22 1.66 11.63
C VAL A 52 1.95 3.15 11.65
N VAL A 53 2.88 3.91 12.23
CA VAL A 53 2.74 5.35 12.45
C VAL A 53 3.70 6.18 11.62
N SER A 54 4.79 5.58 11.12
CA SER A 54 5.70 6.26 10.22
C SER A 54 6.35 5.28 9.24
N VAL A 55 6.66 5.75 8.03
CA VAL A 55 7.47 5.02 7.06
C VAL A 55 8.61 5.94 6.64
N PRO A 56 9.89 5.58 6.85
CA PRO A 56 11.01 6.42 6.48
C PRO A 56 11.15 6.48 4.95
N GLN A 57 11.71 7.58 4.45
CA GLN A 57 11.97 7.80 3.02
C GLN A 57 12.81 6.68 2.38
N GLN A 58 13.64 6.00 3.17
CA GLN A 58 14.44 4.86 2.73
C GLN A 58 13.60 3.69 2.19
N SER A 59 12.34 3.56 2.64
CA SER A 59 11.41 2.52 2.17
C SER A 59 10.60 2.94 0.94
N ALA A 60 10.66 4.21 0.52
CA ALA A 60 9.94 4.73 -0.65
C ALA A 60 10.22 3.97 -1.98
N PRO A 61 11.46 3.59 -2.34
CA PRO A 61 11.69 2.80 -3.56
C PRO A 61 11.00 1.43 -3.52
N ARG A 62 11.06 0.71 -2.39
CA ARG A 62 10.37 -0.59 -2.21
C ARG A 62 8.85 -0.46 -2.30
N ILE A 63 8.30 0.60 -1.74
CA ILE A 63 6.86 0.91 -1.88
C ILE A 63 6.50 1.11 -3.35
N LYS A 64 7.31 1.88 -4.09
CA LYS A 64 7.10 2.13 -5.53
C LYS A 64 7.19 0.83 -6.34
N GLU A 65 8.13 -0.05 -6.05
CA GLU A 65 8.27 -1.37 -6.70
C GLU A 65 7.05 -2.27 -6.47
N SER A 66 6.54 -2.32 -5.23
CA SER A 66 5.33 -3.07 -4.91
C SER A 66 4.09 -2.50 -5.62
N MET A 67 4.02 -1.17 -5.77
CA MET A 67 2.95 -0.51 -6.52
C MET A 67 3.05 -0.80 -8.03
N GLN A 68 4.25 -0.77 -8.60
CA GLN A 68 4.49 -1.04 -10.02
C GLN A 68 4.27 -2.51 -10.39
N THR A 69 4.65 -3.44 -9.51
CA THR A 69 4.41 -4.87 -9.71
C THR A 69 2.91 -5.17 -9.79
N SER A 70 2.11 -4.50 -8.95
CA SER A 70 0.65 -4.60 -8.95
C SER A 70 -0.01 -4.01 -10.21
N LYS A 71 0.71 -3.13 -10.93
CA LYS A 71 0.24 -2.39 -12.10
C LYS A 71 0.94 -2.81 -13.40
N LYS A 72 1.43 -4.05 -13.50
CA LYS A 72 1.95 -4.52 -14.78
C LYS A 72 0.77 -4.64 -15.76
N SER A 73 0.73 -3.74 -16.73
CA SER A 73 -0.16 -3.83 -17.88
C SER A 73 0.14 -5.13 -18.61
N ILE A 74 -0.86 -5.99 -18.75
CA ILE A 74 -0.74 -7.22 -19.54
C ILE A 74 -1.22 -6.88 -20.94
N GLU A 75 -0.31 -6.89 -21.90
CA GLU A 75 -0.64 -6.76 -23.31
C GLU A 75 -0.87 -8.16 -23.90
N ALA A 76 -2.13 -8.46 -24.22
CA ALA A 76 -2.50 -9.74 -24.83
C ALA A 76 -3.51 -9.52 -25.95
N ARG A 77 -3.41 -10.31 -27.02
CA ARG A 77 -4.44 -10.35 -28.06
C ARG A 77 -5.61 -11.19 -27.56
N LEU A 78 -6.73 -10.53 -27.31
CA LEU A 78 -7.97 -11.19 -26.94
C LEU A 78 -8.75 -11.59 -28.20
N PRO A 79 -9.24 -12.84 -28.28
CA PRO A 79 -10.32 -13.20 -29.21
C PRO A 79 -11.51 -12.25 -29.10
N ARG A 80 -12.16 -11.95 -30.25
CA ARG A 80 -13.23 -10.95 -30.35
C ARG A 80 -14.38 -11.18 -29.35
N HIS A 81 -14.81 -12.42 -29.16
CA HIS A 81 -15.90 -12.75 -28.24
C HIS A 81 -15.60 -12.39 -26.77
N LEU A 82 -14.33 -12.47 -26.33
CA LEU A 82 -13.94 -12.04 -24.98
C LEU A 82 -13.95 -10.52 -24.83
N LEU A 83 -13.63 -9.79 -25.90
CA LEU A 83 -13.75 -8.32 -25.90
C LEU A 83 -15.21 -7.89 -25.76
N ASP A 84 -16.12 -8.55 -26.47
CA ASP A 84 -17.55 -8.24 -26.41
C ASP A 84 -18.10 -8.44 -24.98
N ILE A 85 -17.71 -9.52 -24.30
CA ILE A 85 -18.07 -9.78 -22.90
C ILE A 85 -17.52 -8.68 -21.98
N LEU A 86 -16.27 -8.26 -22.18
CA LEU A 86 -15.63 -7.21 -21.38
C LEU A 86 -16.28 -5.84 -21.59
N ILE A 87 -16.74 -5.54 -22.81
CA ILE A 87 -17.47 -4.31 -23.12
C ILE A 87 -18.80 -4.28 -22.34
N VAL A 88 -19.58 -5.36 -22.43
CA VAL A 88 -20.86 -5.49 -21.69
C VAL A 88 -20.63 -5.39 -20.17
N ALA A 89 -19.61 -6.06 -19.65
CA ALA A 89 -19.25 -5.96 -18.23
C ALA A 89 -18.85 -4.51 -17.84
N GLY A 90 -18.11 -3.82 -18.70
CA GLY A 90 -17.73 -2.41 -18.49
C GLY A 90 -18.94 -1.49 -18.42
N ASP A 91 -19.91 -1.65 -19.31
CA ASP A 91 -21.12 -0.82 -19.35
C ASP A 91 -22.02 -1.05 -18.13
N THR A 92 -22.18 -2.31 -17.71
CA THR A 92 -22.94 -2.63 -16.49
C THR A 92 -22.27 -2.09 -15.23
N LEU A 93 -20.93 -2.08 -15.17
CA LEU A 93 -20.17 -1.52 -14.04
C LEU A 93 -20.18 0.01 -14.01
N LYS A 94 -20.12 0.68 -15.17
CA LYS A 94 -20.29 2.14 -15.28
C LYS A 94 -21.68 2.58 -14.83
N ALA A 95 -22.70 1.81 -15.21
CA ALA A 95 -24.07 2.03 -14.75
C ALA A 95 -24.23 1.83 -13.22
N ARG A 96 -23.32 1.06 -12.60
CA ARG A 96 -23.34 0.72 -11.17
C ARG A 96 -22.50 1.64 -10.30
N GLN A 97 -21.74 2.59 -10.84
CA GLN A 97 -21.01 3.54 -10.00
C GLN A 97 -22.01 4.49 -9.32
N PRO A 98 -22.11 4.51 -7.98
CA PRO A 98 -22.88 5.53 -7.31
C PRO A 98 -22.22 6.89 -7.63
N LYS A 99 -23.02 7.83 -8.14
CA LYS A 99 -22.60 9.23 -8.25
C LYS A 99 -22.10 9.66 -6.87
N LEU A 100 -20.82 10.06 -6.79
CA LEU A 100 -20.26 10.73 -5.61
C LEU A 100 -21.05 12.01 -5.31
#